data_AF-A0A832MHH8-F1
#
_entry.id   AF-A0A832MHH8-F1
#
_cell.length_a   1.000
_cell.length_b   1.000
_cell.length_c   1.000
_cell.angle_alpha   90.00
_cell.angle_beta   90.00
_cell.angle_gamma   90.00
#
_symmetry.space_group_name_H-M   'P 1'
#
loop_
_entity.id
_entity.type
_entity.pdbx_description
1 polymer ?
#
loop_
_entity_poly.entity_id
_entity_poly.type
_entity_poly.pdbx_seq_one_letter_code
_entity_poly.pdbx_strand_id
1 'polypeptide(L)'
;MYFVKRHRYLLAFLGVLVFCSVMIMRQIHLNQSRHVEMREAFILLHARGYTNEASRLFNRLVNEVHKLSTRELMDDWQRTIILVDPSIDQPKNLIWRYHWTVSNELEKRTEDTLKRALKLAGSEEK
;
A
#
# COMPACT_ATOMS: atom_id res chain seq x y z
N MET A 1 30.58 34.89 9.90
CA MET A 1 29.74 35.32 8.76
C MET A 1 30.41 35.23 7.37
N TYR A 2 31.73 35.07 7.25
CA TYR A 2 32.41 34.99 5.94
C TYR A 2 32.09 33.70 5.15
N PHE A 3 31.97 32.58 5.85
CA PHE A 3 31.65 31.27 5.25
C PHE A 3 30.24 31.23 4.63
N VAL A 4 29.26 31.82 5.31
CA VAL A 4 27.87 31.94 4.83
C VAL A 4 27.78 32.84 3.59
N LYS A 5 28.56 33.93 3.54
CA LYS A 5 28.63 34.78 2.34
C LYS A 5 29.32 34.08 1.18
N ARG A 6 30.38 33.30 1.43
CA ARG A 6 31.16 32.60 0.39
C ARG A 6 30.46 31.39 -0.20
N HIS A 7 29.70 30.65 0.61
CA HIS A 7 28.96 29.45 0.20
C HIS A 7 27.44 29.70 0.11
N ARG A 8 27.00 30.95 -0.04
CA ARG A 8 25.58 31.33 -0.02
C ARG A 8 24.73 30.54 -1.01
N TYR A 9 25.25 30.29 -2.21
CA TYR A 9 24.57 29.49 -3.24
C TYR A 9 24.51 28.00 -2.89
N LEU A 10 25.58 27.44 -2.32
CA LEU A 10 25.59 26.06 -1.85
C LEU A 10 24.60 25.86 -0.70
N LEU A 11 24.56 26.78 0.26
CA LEU A 11 23.59 26.74 1.37
C LEU A 11 22.15 26.90 0.88
N ALA A 12 21.90 27.78 -0.08
CA ALA A 12 20.59 27.94 -0.69
C ALA A 12 20.16 26.66 -1.43
N PHE A 13 21.07 26.06 -2.21
CA PHE A 13 20.84 24.80 -2.91
C PHE A 13 20.52 23.66 -1.93
N LEU A 14 21.30 23.53 -0.86
CA LEU A 14 21.09 22.52 0.18
C LEU A 14 19.75 22.74 0.90
N GLY A 15 19.38 24.00 1.17
CA GLY A 15 18.09 24.35 1.74
C GLY A 15 16.92 23.96 0.85
N VAL A 16 16.99 24.24 -0.45
CA VAL A 16 15.96 23.83 -1.43
C VAL A 16 15.87 22.31 -1.52
N LEU A 17 17.00 21.61 -1.54
CA LEU A 17 17.04 20.15 -1.63
C LEU A 17 16.36 19.50 -0.41
N VAL A 18 16.69 19.97 0.80
CA VAL A 18 16.02 19.51 2.03
C VAL A 18 14.53 19.81 2.00
N PHE A 19 14.13 21.00 1.56
CA PHE A 19 12.72 21.38 1.45
C PHE A 19 11.95 20.47 0.50
N CYS A 20 12.50 20.19 -0.69
CA CYS A 20 11.89 19.27 -1.65
C CYS A 20 11.76 17.85 -1.07
N SER A 21 12.79 17.33 -0.40
CA SER A 21 12.74 16.01 0.23
C SER A 21 11.66 15.94 1.32
N VAL A 22 11.54 16.97 2.16
CA VAL A 22 10.51 17.05 3.21
C VAL A 22 9.10 17.12 2.61
N MET A 23 8.90 17.90 1.54
CA MET A 23 7.60 17.98 0.87
C MET A 23 7.17 16.63 0.30
N ILE A 24 8.08 15.89 -0.33
CA ILE A 24 7.80 14.56 -0.89
C ILE A 24 7.42 13.59 0.24
N MET A 25 8.20 13.55 1.34
CA MET A 25 7.88 12.71 2.51
C MET A 25 6.50 13.02 3.09
N ARG A 26 6.17 14.32 3.24
CA ARG A 26 4.85 14.74 3.73
C ARG A 26 3.74 14.28 2.80
N GLN A 27 3.92 14.40 1.49
CA GLN A 27 2.92 13.96 0.51
C GLN A 27 2.69 12.43 0.57
N ILE A 28 3.77 11.65 0.70
CA ILE A 28 3.68 10.19 0.86
C ILE A 28 2.87 9.85 2.12
N HIS A 29 3.17 10.50 3.25
CA HIS A 29 2.48 10.23 4.51
C HIS A 29 0.99 10.60 4.44
N LEU A 30 0.65 11.72 3.80
CA LEU A 30 -0.76 12.11 3.60
C LEU A 30 -1.50 11.11 2.72
N ASN A 31 -0.89 10.64 1.63
CA ASN A 31 -1.49 9.64 0.76
C ASN A 31 -1.72 8.32 1.50
N GLN A 32 -0.75 7.87 2.30
CA GLN A 32 -0.88 6.69 3.16
C GLN A 32 -2.04 6.82 4.15
N SER A 33 -2.13 7.96 4.85
CA SER A 33 -3.19 8.20 5.82
C SER A 33 -4.59 8.15 5.19
N ARG A 34 -4.73 8.70 3.98
CA ARG A 34 -5.98 8.70 3.22
C ARG A 34 -6.40 7.30 2.78
N HIS A 35 -5.44 6.45 2.39
CA HIS A 35 -5.71 5.07 2.01
C HIS A 35 -6.23 4.26 3.21
N VAL A 36 -5.53 4.36 4.35
CA VAL A 36 -5.94 3.69 5.60
C VAL A 36 -7.34 4.14 6.03
N GLU A 37 -7.62 5.44 5.98
CA GLU A 37 -8.97 5.97 6.28
C GLU A 37 -10.03 5.39 5.35
N MET A 38 -9.74 5.32 4.04
CA MET A 38 -10.67 4.77 3.05
C MET A 38 -10.96 3.28 3.31
N ARG A 39 -9.93 2.50 3.66
CA ARG A 39 -10.06 1.08 3.99
C ARG A 39 -10.91 0.87 5.25
N GLU A 40 -10.61 1.58 6.34
CA GLU A 40 -11.37 1.42 7.58
C GLU A 40 -12.83 1.89 7.39
N ALA A 41 -13.07 2.96 6.63
CA ALA A 41 -14.42 3.39 6.27
C ALA A 41 -15.16 2.33 5.43
N PHE A 42 -14.48 1.70 4.47
CA PHE A 42 -15.04 0.60 3.68
C PHE A 42 -15.45 -0.59 4.56
N ILE A 43 -14.56 -1.06 5.44
CA ILE A 43 -14.81 -2.18 6.36
C ILE A 43 -15.99 -1.84 7.28
N LEU A 44 -16.01 -0.64 7.86
CA LEU A 44 -17.06 -0.18 8.76
C LEU A 44 -18.44 -0.13 8.07
N LEU A 45 -18.49 0.45 6.87
CA LEU A 45 -19.74 0.55 6.09
C LEU A 45 -20.26 -0.82 5.70
N HIS A 46 -19.38 -1.72 5.25
CA HIS A 46 -19.74 -3.10 4.93
C HIS A 46 -20.25 -3.85 6.16
N ALA A 47 -19.57 -3.74 7.30
CA ALA A 47 -19.96 -4.37 8.56
C ALA A 47 -21.33 -3.90 9.07
N ARG A 48 -21.70 -2.65 8.79
CA ARG A 48 -23.01 -2.08 9.14
C ARG A 48 -24.11 -2.28 8.09
N GLY A 49 -23.81 -2.97 6.98
CA GLY A 49 -24.78 -3.25 5.91
C GLY A 49 -25.04 -2.11 4.92
N TYR A 50 -24.22 -1.06 4.92
CA TYR A 50 -24.27 0.04 3.93
C TYR A 50 -23.60 -0.40 2.61
N THR A 51 -24.27 -1.29 1.89
CA THR A 51 -23.72 -2.01 0.73
C THR A 51 -23.38 -1.08 -0.45
N ASN A 52 -24.15 -0.01 -0.68
CA ASN A 52 -23.93 0.92 -1.79
C ASN A 52 -22.68 1.77 -1.58
N GLU A 53 -22.54 2.36 -0.39
CA GLU A 53 -21.40 3.19 -0.01
C GLU A 53 -20.13 2.34 0.10
N ALA A 54 -20.24 1.14 0.69
CA ALA A 54 -19.14 0.18 0.73
C ALA A 54 -18.68 -0.22 -0.67
N SER A 55 -19.61 -0.46 -1.61
CA SER A 55 -19.28 -0.79 -3.01
C SER A 55 -18.52 0.34 -3.72
N ARG A 56 -18.87 1.60 -3.45
CA ARG A 56 -18.15 2.76 -4.02
C ARG A 56 -16.72 2.82 -3.50
N LEU A 57 -16.51 2.60 -2.21
CA LEU A 57 -15.17 2.59 -1.63
C LEU A 57 -14.37 1.37 -2.09
N PHE A 58 -14.99 0.20 -2.17
CA PHE A 58 -14.39 -1.01 -2.73
C PHE A 58 -13.82 -0.77 -4.14
N ASN A 59 -14.61 -0.20 -5.04
CA ASN A 59 -14.15 0.09 -6.40
C ASN A 59 -12.95 1.06 -6.43
N ARG A 60 -12.92 2.05 -5.54
CA ARG A 60 -11.76 2.95 -5.42
C ARG A 60 -10.53 2.21 -4.91
N LEU A 61 -10.68 1.42 -3.84
CA LEU A 61 -9.60 0.64 -3.26
C LEU A 61 -8.99 -0.30 -4.30
N VAL A 62 -9.80 -1.07 -5.02
CA VAL A 62 -9.34 -1.98 -6.09
C VAL A 62 -8.58 -1.23 -7.19
N ASN A 63 -9.04 -0.05 -7.59
CA ASN A 63 -8.34 0.76 -8.60
C ASN A 63 -7.01 1.33 -8.09
N GLU A 64 -6.89 1.61 -6.79
CA GLU A 64 -5.69 2.16 -6.17
C GLU A 64 -4.68 1.07 -5.73
N VAL A 65 -5.08 -0.21 -5.63
CA VAL A 65 -4.22 -1.34 -5.19
C VAL A 65 -2.86 -1.38 -5.89
N HIS A 66 -2.81 -1.19 -7.21
CA HIS A 66 -1.57 -1.23 -7.99
C HIS A 66 -0.60 -0.08 -7.64
N LYS A 67 -1.11 1.02 -7.09
CA LYS A 67 -0.33 2.20 -6.70
C LYS A 67 0.18 2.12 -5.26
N LEU A 68 -0.33 1.19 -4.47
CA LEU A 68 0.07 1.00 -3.09
C LEU A 68 1.53 0.53 -3.02
N SER A 69 2.23 0.96 -1.99
CA SER A 69 3.52 0.37 -1.62
C SER A 69 3.32 -1.06 -1.13
N THR A 70 4.37 -1.89 -1.20
CA THR A 70 4.32 -3.27 -0.68
C THR A 70 3.95 -3.30 0.81
N ARG A 71 4.34 -2.28 1.58
CA ARG A 71 4.00 -2.18 3.00
C ARG A 71 2.50 -1.97 3.22
N GLU A 72 1.89 -1.05 2.47
CA GLU A 72 0.44 -0.80 2.55
C GLU A 72 -0.35 -2.03 2.10
N LEU A 73 0.09 -2.67 1.02
CA LEU A 73 -0.55 -3.87 0.50
C LEU A 73 -0.50 -5.04 1.52
N MET A 74 0.63 -5.18 2.22
CA MET A 74 0.77 -6.17 3.31
C MET A 74 -0.14 -5.84 4.50
N ASP A 75 -0.25 -4.57 4.88
CA ASP A 75 -1.14 -4.12 5.96
C ASP A 75 -2.61 -4.40 5.61
N ASP A 76 -3.02 -4.13 4.38
CA ASP A 76 -4.37 -4.45 3.87
C ASP A 76 -4.64 -5.96 3.89
N TRP A 77 -3.65 -6.77 3.51
CA TRP A 77 -3.75 -8.23 3.57
C TRP A 77 -3.93 -8.72 5.01
N GLN A 78 -3.07 -8.25 5.94
CA GLN A 78 -3.17 -8.58 7.36
C GLN A 78 -4.50 -8.13 7.98
N ARG A 79 -5.01 -6.98 7.55
CA ARG A 79 -6.28 -6.46 8.04
C ARG A 79 -7.49 -7.23 7.52
N THR A 80 -7.42 -7.73 6.28
CA THR A 80 -8.54 -8.43 5.64
C THR A 80 -8.59 -9.92 5.99
N ILE A 81 -7.44 -10.59 6.17
CA ILE A 81 -7.37 -12.02 6.50
C ILE A 81 -8.04 -12.34 7.84
N ILE A 82 -8.02 -11.41 8.81
CA ILE A 82 -8.70 -11.60 10.11
C ILE A 82 -10.23 -11.41 10.03
N LEU A 83 -10.74 -10.84 8.93
CA LEU A 83 -12.17 -10.54 8.74
C LEU A 83 -12.86 -11.55 7.81
N VAL A 84 -12.09 -12.43 7.20
CA VAL A 84 -12.55 -13.32 6.12
C VAL A 84 -11.98 -14.72 6.37
N ASP A 85 -12.78 -15.74 6.13
CA ASP A 85 -12.27 -17.11 6.03
C ASP A 85 -11.81 -17.37 4.58
N PRO A 86 -10.50 -17.54 4.32
CA PRO A 86 -9.98 -17.80 2.97
C PRO A 86 -10.37 -19.18 2.43
N SER A 87 -10.82 -20.09 3.30
CA SER A 87 -11.16 -21.48 2.93
C SER A 87 -12.55 -21.58 2.29
N ILE A 88 -13.38 -20.55 2.45
CA ILE A 88 -14.76 -20.52 1.99
C ILE A 88 -14.90 -19.47 0.89
N ASP A 89 -15.52 -19.86 -0.22
CA ASP A 89 -15.84 -18.93 -1.30
C ASP A 89 -17.03 -18.03 -0.91
N GLN A 90 -16.80 -16.71 -0.86
CA GLN A 90 -17.82 -15.72 -0.50
C GLN A 90 -17.86 -14.60 -1.55
N PRO A 91 -18.29 -14.88 -2.79
CA PRO A 91 -18.19 -13.93 -3.91
C PRO A 91 -19.08 -12.69 -3.72
N LYS A 92 -20.10 -12.77 -2.84
CA LYS A 92 -20.96 -11.63 -2.49
C LYS A 92 -20.35 -10.72 -1.42
N ASN A 93 -19.37 -11.20 -0.66
CA ASN A 93 -18.73 -10.43 0.40
C ASN A 93 -17.65 -9.53 -0.21
N LEU A 94 -17.81 -8.21 -0.09
CA LEU A 94 -16.87 -7.25 -0.67
C LEU A 94 -15.50 -7.31 0.01
N ILE A 95 -15.45 -7.59 1.31
CA ILE A 95 -14.20 -7.72 2.06
C ILE A 95 -13.44 -8.95 1.56
N TRP A 96 -14.13 -10.07 1.32
CA TRP A 96 -13.54 -11.28 0.73
C TRP A 96 -12.95 -11.01 -0.66
N ARG A 97 -13.69 -10.31 -1.53
CA ARG A 97 -13.19 -9.93 -2.86
C ARG A 97 -11.97 -9.02 -2.78
N TYR A 98 -11.97 -8.09 -1.83
CA TYR A 98 -10.86 -7.18 -1.62
C TYR A 98 -9.62 -7.93 -1.10
N HIS A 99 -9.80 -8.85 -0.15
CA HIS A 99 -8.74 -9.74 0.33
C HIS A 99 -8.03 -10.46 -0.81
N TRP A 100 -8.78 -11.10 -1.71
CA TRP A 100 -8.21 -11.78 -2.86
C TRP A 100 -7.54 -10.84 -3.86
N THR A 101 -8.10 -9.64 -4.07
CA THR A 101 -7.48 -8.63 -4.92
C THR A 101 -6.09 -8.24 -4.40
N VAL A 102 -5.99 -7.99 -3.09
CA VAL A 102 -4.73 -7.64 -2.42
C VAL A 102 -3.77 -8.83 -2.41
N SER A 103 -4.26 -10.04 -2.13
CA SER A 103 -3.47 -11.27 -2.14
C SER A 103 -2.85 -11.56 -3.50
N ASN A 104 -3.64 -11.46 -4.58
CA ASN A 104 -3.17 -11.68 -5.95
C ASN A 104 -2.12 -10.63 -6.36
N GLU A 105 -2.31 -9.37 -5.97
CA GLU A 105 -1.31 -8.33 -6.24
C GLU A 105 -0.02 -8.54 -5.44
N LEU A 106 -0.11 -9.02 -4.19
CA LEU A 106 1.07 -9.40 -3.40
C LEU A 106 1.82 -10.55 -4.07
N GLU A 107 1.12 -11.62 -4.42
CA GLU A 107 1.69 -12.79 -5.07
C GLU A 107 2.44 -12.40 -6.34
N LYS A 108 1.80 -11.60 -7.21
CA LYS A 108 2.39 -11.04 -8.43
C LYS A 108 3.67 -10.25 -8.17
N ARG A 109 3.74 -9.44 -7.11
CA ARG A 109 4.96 -8.69 -6.75
C ARG A 109 6.03 -9.57 -6.14
N THR A 110 5.64 -10.64 -5.47
CA THR A 110 6.57 -11.57 -4.82
C THR A 110 7.07 -12.67 -5.74
N GLU A 111 6.45 -12.90 -6.90
CA GLU A 111 6.83 -13.98 -7.83
C GLU A 111 8.32 -13.94 -8.21
N ASP A 112 8.85 -12.76 -8.51
CA ASP A 112 10.27 -12.57 -8.82
C ASP A 112 11.19 -12.78 -7.60
N THR A 113 10.70 -12.42 -6.41
CA THR A 113 11.42 -12.65 -5.15
C THR A 113 11.42 -14.13 -4.78
N LEU A 114 10.30 -14.82 -5.02
CA LEU A 114 10.14 -16.26 -4.82
C LEU A 114 11.08 -17.03 -5.74
N LYS A 115 11.16 -16.67 -7.02
CA LYS A 115 12.13 -17.27 -7.96
C LYS A 115 13.57 -17.12 -7.46
N ARG A 116 13.94 -15.96 -6.91
CA ARG A 116 15.28 -15.75 -6.31
C ARG A 116 15.48 -16.57 -5.05
N ALA A 117 14.48 -16.64 -4.17
CA ALA A 117 14.53 -17.44 -2.94
C ALA A 117 14.65 -18.94 -3.24
N LEU A 118 13.93 -19.46 -4.24
CA LEU A 118 14.02 -20.85 -4.69
C LEU A 118 15.39 -21.19 -5.29
N LYS A 119 16.02 -20.26 -6.01
CA LYS A 119 17.41 -20.42 -6.48
C LYS A 119 18.40 -20.44 -5.31
N LEU A 120 18.22 -19.58 -4.31
CA LEU A 120 19.05 -19.57 -3.09
C LEU A 120 18.87 -20.84 -2.24
N ALA A 121 17.68 -21.43 -2.25
CA ALA A 121 17.37 -22.69 -1.56
C ALA A 121 17.88 -23.95 -2.30
N GLY A 122 18.54 -23.81 -3.46
CA GLY A 122 19.13 -24.93 -4.21
C GLY A 122 18.12 -25.78 -5.00
N SER A 123 16.88 -25.30 -5.17
CA SER A 123 15.79 -26.07 -5.81
C SER A 123 15.88 -26.17 -7.34
N GLU A 124 16.85 -25.52 -7.99
CA GLU A 124 17.03 -25.58 -9.45
C GLU A 124 18.09 -26.62 -9.92
N GLU A 125 18.65 -27.44 -9.02
CA GLU A 125 19.75 -28.37 -9.36
C GLU A 125 19.33 -29.85 -9.48
N LYS A 126 18.08 -30.15 -9.88
CA LYS A 126 17.68 -31.50 -10.30
C LYS A 126 16.87 -31.51 -11.59
#